data_AF-A0A6A5R5Y3-F1
#
_entry.id   AF-A0A6A5R5Y3-F1
#
_cell.length_a   1.000
_cell.length_b   1.000
_cell.length_c   1.000
_cell.angle_alpha   90.00
_cell.angle_beta   90.00
_cell.angle_gamma   90.00
#
_symmetry.space_group_name_H-M   'P 1'
#
loop_
_entity.id
_entity.type
_entity.pdbx_description
1 polymer ?
#
loop_
_entity_poly.entity_id
_entity_poly.type
_entity_poly.pdbx_seq_one_letter_code
_entity_poly.pdbx_strand_id
1 'polypeptide(L)'
;TDIQSAENCKGFSETTRQISDSKDGDGNFDIRNINSKMVLKTIRIKLHNRDIRILSYIQNMLHIEEMLFLINNINGLIRLKVIGLKKSCDYLSLDYKEANYNIEANDPYLAGLVDTDGTIVYNYAGNRIECNLEFENNEFTTKLNLDNVIPNYKPAVSLRKSHNSITYKYQNVKGMVFLYEYFMKNRLYSDFKFYRISKIKKFIEIREFKNEPKESLEFKIYSEFILD
;
A
#
# COMPACT_ATOMS: atom_id res chain seq x y z
N THR A 1 -35.19 8.70 29.00
CA THR A 1 -34.69 7.41 28.46
C THR A 1 -33.99 7.76 27.19
N ASP A 2 -32.72 8.16 27.30
CA ASP A 2 -32.02 8.79 26.19
C ASP A 2 -31.11 7.75 25.57
N ILE A 3 -31.63 7.09 24.54
CA ILE A 3 -30.85 6.25 23.63
C ILE A 3 -30.08 7.22 22.73
N GLN A 4 -28.80 7.41 23.01
CA GLN A 4 -27.87 7.98 22.05
C GLN A 4 -27.29 6.85 21.21
N SER A 5 -27.73 6.79 19.95
CA SER A 5 -27.11 6.00 18.90
C SER A 5 -25.69 6.48 18.67
N ALA A 6 -24.71 5.58 18.82
CA ALA A 6 -23.34 5.85 18.43
C ALA A 6 -23.29 6.14 16.92
N GLU A 7 -23.07 7.40 16.58
CA GLU A 7 -22.80 7.82 15.21
C GLU A 7 -21.62 7.00 14.65
N ASN A 8 -21.75 6.60 13.39
CA ASN A 8 -20.68 6.00 12.60
C ASN A 8 -19.41 6.86 12.68
N CYS A 9 -18.48 6.49 13.55
CA CYS A 9 -17.16 7.09 13.65
C CYS A 9 -16.38 6.87 12.35
N LYS A 10 -16.38 7.89 11.47
CA LYS A 10 -15.59 7.93 10.23
C LYS A 10 -14.11 7.52 10.45
N GLY A 11 -13.53 7.85 11.61
CA GLY A 11 -12.15 7.50 11.96
C GLY A 11 -11.89 6.02 12.27
N PHE A 12 -12.91 5.22 12.60
CA PHE A 12 -12.72 3.79 12.88
C PHE A 12 -12.62 2.96 11.60
N SER A 13 -13.41 3.31 10.58
CA SER A 13 -13.35 2.67 9.26
C SER A 13 -12.04 2.91 8.52
N GLU A 14 -11.41 4.07 8.75
CA GLU A 14 -10.10 4.41 8.20
C GLU A 14 -8.99 3.58 8.84
N THR A 15 -9.01 3.40 10.17
CA THR A 15 -8.05 2.54 10.88
C THR A 15 -8.16 1.07 10.45
N THR A 16 -9.38 0.55 10.28
CA THR A 16 -9.60 -0.82 9.77
C THR A 16 -9.07 -0.99 8.35
N ARG A 17 -9.29 0.00 7.46
CA ARG A 17 -8.72 0.00 6.10
C ARG A 17 -7.19 0.07 6.14
N GLN A 18 -6.62 0.98 6.92
CA GLN A 18 -5.17 1.09 7.07
C GLN A 18 -4.52 -0.22 7.55
N ILE A 19 -5.19 -0.95 8.45
CA ILE A 19 -4.72 -2.26 8.90
C ILE A 19 -4.83 -3.31 7.78
N SER A 20 -5.92 -3.36 7.00
CA SER A 20 -6.02 -4.31 5.89
C SER A 20 -4.96 -4.05 4.82
N ASP A 21 -4.69 -2.78 4.52
CA ASP A 21 -3.79 -2.38 3.44
C ASP A 21 -2.33 -2.69 3.80
N SER A 22 -1.93 -2.39 5.04
CA SER A 22 -0.63 -2.77 5.58
C SER A 22 -0.46 -4.29 5.72
N LYS A 23 -1.55 -5.03 6.01
CA LYS A 23 -1.53 -6.49 6.10
C LYS A 23 -1.37 -7.15 4.72
N ASP A 24 -1.93 -6.57 3.66
CA ASP A 24 -1.80 -7.15 2.33
C ASP A 24 -0.38 -7.12 1.79
N GLY A 25 0.42 -6.16 2.22
CA GLY A 25 1.84 -6.11 1.94
C GLY A 25 2.71 -6.99 2.83
N ASP A 26 3.00 -6.50 4.04
CA ASP A 26 3.93 -7.10 4.99
C ASP A 26 3.26 -7.94 6.10
N GLY A 27 1.94 -8.09 6.04
CA GLY A 27 1.18 -8.89 7.00
C GLY A 27 1.45 -10.39 6.85
N ASN A 28 1.56 -11.08 7.98
CA ASN A 28 1.63 -12.52 8.05
C ASN A 28 0.68 -13.07 9.12
N PHE A 29 -0.13 -14.06 8.76
CA PHE A 29 -0.98 -14.79 9.69
C PHE A 29 -0.23 -16.06 10.15
N ASP A 30 0.30 -16.07 11.38
CA ASP A 30 1.06 -17.22 11.93
C ASP A 30 0.09 -18.21 12.59
N ILE A 31 -0.29 -19.24 11.82
CA ILE A 31 -1.14 -20.35 12.26
C ILE A 31 -0.27 -21.60 12.36
N ARG A 32 -0.28 -22.25 13.52
CA ARG A 32 0.52 -23.46 13.78
C ARG A 32 -0.36 -24.62 14.20
N ASN A 33 0.02 -25.81 13.77
CA ASN A 33 -0.56 -27.04 14.30
C ASN A 33 0.15 -27.38 15.61
N ILE A 34 -0.57 -27.31 16.73
CA ILE A 34 -0.07 -27.70 18.05
C ILE A 34 -1.01 -28.80 18.55
N ASN A 35 -0.48 -30.01 18.77
CA ASN A 35 -1.23 -31.17 19.26
C ASN A 35 -2.49 -31.51 18.42
N SER A 36 -2.34 -31.53 17.09
CA SER A 36 -3.43 -31.82 16.14
C SER A 36 -4.59 -30.82 16.16
N LYS A 37 -4.42 -29.66 16.81
CA LYS A 37 -5.31 -28.50 16.73
C LYS A 37 -4.59 -27.35 16.04
N MET A 38 -5.25 -26.75 15.07
CA MET A 38 -4.79 -25.51 14.45
C MET A 38 -4.99 -24.38 15.47
N VAL A 39 -3.94 -23.63 15.77
CA VAL A 39 -3.98 -22.48 16.69
C VAL A 39 -3.40 -21.27 15.96
N LEU A 40 -4.20 -20.21 15.78
CA LEU A 40 -3.73 -18.90 15.35
C LEU A 40 -3.02 -18.23 16.53
N LYS A 41 -1.68 -18.19 16.50
CA LYS A 41 -0.88 -17.74 17.65
C LYS A 41 -0.64 -16.23 17.63
N THR A 42 -0.44 -15.65 16.44
CA THR A 42 -0.16 -14.20 16.28
C THR A 42 -0.45 -13.78 14.85
N ILE A 43 -1.06 -12.61 14.66
CA ILE A 43 -1.08 -11.94 13.35
C ILE A 43 0.07 -10.93 13.33
N ARG A 44 1.18 -11.26 12.68
CA ARG A 44 2.37 -10.40 12.61
C ARG A 44 2.24 -9.42 11.45
N ILE A 45 2.76 -8.20 11.60
CA ILE A 45 3.16 -7.36 10.46
C ILE A 45 4.67 -7.24 10.61
N LYS A 46 5.44 -7.62 9.58
CA LYS A 46 6.89 -7.42 9.61
C LYS A 46 7.18 -6.06 9.01
N LEU A 47 7.22 -5.03 9.85
CA LEU A 47 7.67 -3.69 9.44
C LEU A 47 9.14 -3.49 9.83
N HIS A 48 9.84 -2.62 9.11
CA HIS A 48 11.20 -2.23 9.43
C HIS A 48 11.24 -1.49 10.79
N ASN A 49 12.33 -1.62 11.56
CA ASN A 49 12.53 -1.00 12.90
C ASN A 49 12.37 0.54 12.96
N ARG A 50 12.11 1.21 11.83
CA ARG A 50 11.87 2.68 11.77
C ARG A 50 10.40 3.04 11.92
N ASP A 51 9.49 2.07 11.81
CA ASP A 51 8.03 2.27 11.84
C ASP A 51 7.40 1.82 13.18
N ILE A 52 8.13 1.99 14.29
CA ILE A 52 7.78 1.53 15.64
C ILE A 52 6.43 2.09 16.14
N ARG A 53 5.96 3.24 15.63
CA ARG A 53 4.68 3.85 16.04
C ARG A 53 3.45 3.05 15.60
N ILE A 54 3.51 2.34 14.48
CA ILE A 54 2.42 1.45 14.02
C ILE A 54 2.42 0.15 14.83
N LEU A 55 3.63 -0.34 15.17
CA LEU A 55 3.81 -1.54 15.98
C LEU A 55 3.26 -1.36 17.40
N SER A 56 3.55 -0.26 18.08
CA SER A 56 3.08 -0.02 19.45
C SER A 56 1.55 0.13 19.58
N TYR A 57 0.85 0.45 18.48
CA TYR A 57 -0.62 0.49 18.44
C TYR A 57 -1.25 -0.91 18.29
N ILE A 58 -0.59 -1.81 17.54
CA ILE A 58 -1.05 -3.19 17.28
C ILE A 58 -0.65 -4.15 18.42
N GLN A 59 0.45 -3.87 19.11
CA GLN A 59 1.07 -4.80 20.08
C GLN A 59 0.26 -4.98 21.39
N ASN A 60 -0.79 -4.19 21.62
CA ASN A 60 -1.53 -4.17 22.89
C ASN A 60 -2.96 -4.80 22.86
N MET A 61 -3.35 -5.57 21.84
CA MET A 61 -4.68 -6.22 21.79
C MET A 61 -4.57 -7.72 21.53
N LEU A 62 -4.43 -8.52 22.59
CA LEU A 62 -4.33 -9.98 22.51
C LEU A 62 -5.30 -10.69 23.48
N HIS A 63 -6.60 -10.51 23.25
CA HIS A 63 -7.64 -11.46 23.67
C HIS A 63 -8.38 -12.08 22.47
N ILE A 64 -8.99 -13.26 22.66
CA ILE A 64 -9.75 -13.97 21.60
C ILE A 64 -10.89 -13.11 21.05
N GLU A 65 -11.58 -12.36 21.92
CA GLU A 65 -12.65 -11.44 21.54
C GLU A 65 -12.16 -10.32 20.62
N GLU A 66 -10.95 -9.80 20.86
CA GLU A 66 -10.31 -8.78 20.03
C GLU A 66 -9.82 -9.35 18.68
N MET A 67 -9.38 -10.60 18.65
CA MET A 67 -9.04 -11.29 17.40
C MET A 67 -10.28 -11.56 16.54
N LEU A 68 -11.38 -12.01 17.14
CA LEU A 68 -12.65 -12.18 16.45
C LEU A 68 -13.14 -10.85 15.89
N PHE A 69 -13.08 -9.79 16.71
CA PHE A 69 -13.39 -8.44 16.29
C PHE A 69 -12.52 -7.99 15.11
N LEU A 70 -11.21 -8.18 15.19
CA LEU A 70 -10.29 -7.79 14.11
C LEU A 70 -10.55 -8.56 12.82
N ILE A 71 -10.66 -9.89 12.87
CA ILE A 71 -10.91 -10.72 11.70
C ILE A 71 -12.25 -10.35 11.05
N ASN A 72 -13.31 -10.15 11.84
CA ASN A 72 -14.59 -9.67 11.31
C ASN A 72 -14.47 -8.33 10.57
N ASN A 73 -13.66 -7.41 11.07
CA ASN A 73 -13.48 -6.09 10.47
C ASN A 73 -12.63 -6.10 9.19
N ILE A 74 -11.66 -7.02 9.07
CA ILE A 74 -10.82 -7.12 7.85
C ILE A 74 -11.35 -8.12 6.81
N ASN A 75 -12.35 -8.94 7.18
CA ASN A 75 -12.95 -9.92 6.28
C ASN A 75 -13.67 -9.21 5.11
N GLY A 76 -13.32 -9.58 3.88
CA GLY A 76 -13.75 -8.86 2.67
C GLY A 76 -12.93 -7.61 2.33
N LEU A 77 -11.87 -7.28 3.08
CA LEU A 77 -10.92 -6.21 2.75
C LEU A 77 -9.55 -6.75 2.28
N ILE A 78 -9.13 -7.92 2.79
CA ILE A 78 -7.87 -8.58 2.41
C ILE A 78 -7.96 -9.17 1.00
N ARG A 79 -7.02 -8.81 0.12
CA ARG A 79 -6.98 -9.22 -1.29
C ARG A 79 -5.76 -10.04 -1.66
N LEU A 80 -4.62 -9.86 -0.98
CA LEU A 80 -3.37 -10.54 -1.32
C LEU A 80 -3.06 -11.67 -0.33
N LYS A 81 -3.27 -11.47 0.97
CA LYS A 81 -3.02 -12.50 2.00
C LYS A 81 -4.23 -13.42 2.26
N VAL A 82 -4.99 -13.73 1.22
CA VAL A 82 -6.28 -14.44 1.31
C VAL A 82 -6.15 -15.81 1.98
N ILE A 83 -5.10 -16.58 1.68
CA ILE A 83 -4.88 -17.92 2.27
C ILE A 83 -4.77 -17.84 3.80
N GLY A 84 -4.07 -16.82 4.32
CA GLY A 84 -3.92 -16.61 5.75
C GLY A 84 -5.22 -16.18 6.42
N LEU A 85 -6.00 -15.31 5.76
CA LEU A 85 -7.32 -14.89 6.24
C LEU A 85 -8.30 -16.08 6.28
N LYS A 86 -8.40 -16.88 5.21
CA LYS A 86 -9.29 -18.05 5.16
C LYS A 86 -9.06 -19.00 6.33
N LYS A 87 -7.81 -19.37 6.59
CA LYS A 87 -7.45 -20.22 7.73
C LYS A 87 -7.80 -19.58 9.08
N SER A 88 -7.77 -18.25 9.16
CA SER A 88 -8.15 -17.50 10.38
C SER A 88 -9.66 -17.47 10.56
N CYS A 89 -10.43 -17.32 9.48
CA CYS A 89 -11.88 -17.47 9.47
C CYS A 89 -12.31 -18.87 9.90
N ASP A 90 -11.70 -19.92 9.33
CA ASP A 90 -11.96 -21.32 9.69
C ASP A 90 -11.71 -21.57 11.19
N TYR A 91 -10.59 -21.07 11.72
CA TYR A 91 -10.24 -21.21 13.14
C TYR A 91 -11.25 -20.53 14.07
N LEU A 92 -11.80 -19.38 13.67
CA LEU A 92 -12.76 -18.60 14.44
C LEU A 92 -14.21 -18.97 14.15
N SER A 93 -14.47 -19.97 13.30
CA SER A 93 -15.81 -20.35 12.83
C SER A 93 -16.57 -19.18 12.19
N LEU A 94 -15.87 -18.40 11.37
CA LEU A 94 -16.42 -17.29 10.59
C LEU A 94 -16.55 -17.65 9.11
N ASP A 95 -17.62 -17.20 8.46
CA ASP A 95 -17.74 -17.31 7.02
C ASP A 95 -16.78 -16.34 6.32
N TYR A 96 -15.92 -16.85 5.45
CA TYR A 96 -15.02 -16.03 4.65
C TYR A 96 -15.79 -15.20 3.62
N LYS A 97 -15.41 -13.92 3.50
CA LYS A 97 -15.93 -12.99 2.49
C LYS A 97 -14.83 -12.60 1.50
N GLU A 98 -15.08 -12.84 0.21
CA GLU A 98 -14.15 -12.42 -0.84
C GLU A 98 -14.17 -10.89 -1.00
N ALA A 99 -12.98 -10.30 -1.14
CA ALA A 99 -12.81 -8.87 -1.33
C ALA A 99 -13.09 -8.44 -2.77
N ASN A 100 -13.49 -7.18 -2.98
CA ASN A 100 -13.59 -6.60 -4.31
C ASN A 100 -12.18 -6.22 -4.82
N TYR A 101 -11.73 -6.84 -5.91
CA TYR A 101 -10.43 -6.59 -6.51
C TYR A 101 -10.38 -5.38 -7.46
N ASN A 102 -11.55 -4.83 -7.85
CA ASN A 102 -11.62 -3.57 -8.58
C ASN A 102 -11.57 -2.43 -7.57
N ILE A 103 -10.40 -1.78 -7.47
CA ILE A 103 -10.19 -0.72 -6.50
C ILE A 103 -10.76 0.59 -7.04
N GLU A 104 -11.56 1.25 -6.21
CA GLU A 104 -12.26 2.49 -6.56
C GLU A 104 -11.34 3.70 -6.65
N ALA A 105 -11.81 4.75 -7.31
CA ALA A 105 -11.06 6.00 -7.46
C ALA A 105 -10.74 6.65 -6.10
N ASN A 106 -9.47 7.00 -5.91
CA ASN A 106 -8.89 7.57 -4.69
C ASN A 106 -8.97 6.68 -3.45
N ASP A 107 -9.25 5.39 -3.58
CA ASP A 107 -9.22 4.46 -2.45
C ASP A 107 -7.80 4.41 -1.85
N PRO A 108 -7.64 4.47 -0.51
CA PRO A 108 -6.33 4.48 0.15
C PRO A 108 -5.57 3.15 0.06
N TYR A 109 -6.20 2.06 -0.42
CA TYR A 109 -5.58 0.74 -0.54
C TYR A 109 -4.24 0.77 -1.29
N LEU A 110 -4.16 1.52 -2.39
CA LEU A 110 -2.91 1.66 -3.15
C LEU A 110 -1.82 2.37 -2.33
N ALA A 111 -2.15 3.35 -1.49
CA ALA A 111 -1.18 4.00 -0.61
C ALA A 111 -0.61 3.03 0.42
N GLY A 112 -1.46 2.20 1.04
CA GLY A 112 -1.00 1.17 1.97
C GLY A 112 -0.09 0.12 1.31
N LEU A 113 -0.45 -0.35 0.11
CA LEU A 113 0.42 -1.24 -0.68
C LEU A 113 1.77 -0.58 -1.04
N VAL A 114 1.74 0.71 -1.35
CA VAL A 114 2.97 1.43 -1.71
C VAL A 114 3.87 1.64 -0.49
N ASP A 115 3.30 1.81 0.70
CA ASP A 115 4.06 1.91 1.95
C ASP A 115 4.78 0.61 2.30
N THR A 116 4.21 -0.55 2.03
CA THR A 116 4.82 -1.85 2.32
C THR A 116 5.75 -2.31 1.19
N ASP A 117 5.21 -2.50 -0.02
CA ASP A 117 5.88 -3.17 -1.14
C ASP A 117 6.23 -2.22 -2.28
N GLY A 118 5.72 -0.98 -2.21
CA GLY A 118 5.97 0.02 -3.24
C GLY A 118 7.36 0.61 -3.20
N THR A 119 7.83 0.98 -4.39
CA THR A 119 9.06 1.72 -4.60
C THR A 119 8.75 3.02 -5.33
N ILE A 120 9.19 4.13 -4.76
CA ILE A 120 9.16 5.45 -5.41
C ILE A 120 10.58 5.83 -5.73
N VAL A 121 10.88 6.03 -7.03
CA VAL A 121 12.25 6.24 -7.51
C VAL A 121 12.31 7.34 -8.54
N TYR A 122 13.43 8.05 -8.52
CA TYR A 122 13.81 8.91 -9.63
C TYR A 122 14.49 8.08 -10.73
N ASN A 123 13.91 8.08 -11.93
CA ASN A 123 14.49 7.45 -13.11
C ASN A 123 15.29 8.49 -13.91
N TYR A 124 16.62 8.46 -13.74
CA TYR A 124 17.57 9.36 -14.41
C TYR A 124 17.48 9.33 -15.94
N ALA A 125 17.47 8.12 -16.51
CA ALA A 125 17.37 7.94 -17.96
C ALA A 125 16.03 8.49 -18.47
N GLY A 126 14.96 8.13 -17.79
CA GLY A 126 13.59 8.50 -18.09
C GLY A 126 13.19 9.94 -17.75
N ASN A 127 14.02 10.68 -17.02
CA ASN A 127 13.75 12.03 -16.51
C ASN A 127 12.34 12.16 -15.90
N ARG A 128 12.05 11.26 -14.95
CA ARG A 128 10.73 11.08 -14.33
C ARG A 128 10.82 10.45 -12.95
N ILE A 129 9.84 10.71 -12.10
CA ILE A 129 9.63 10.00 -10.84
C ILE A 129 8.58 8.92 -11.10
N GLU A 130 8.85 7.70 -10.65
CA GLU A 130 7.99 6.54 -10.85
C GLU A 130 7.53 5.97 -9.52
N CYS A 131 6.33 5.39 -9.51
CA CYS A 131 5.84 4.54 -8.43
C CYS A 131 5.60 3.13 -8.97
N ASN A 132 6.24 2.14 -8.36
CA ASN A 132 6.26 0.76 -8.82
C ASN A 132 5.85 -0.18 -7.69
N LEU A 133 5.00 -1.15 -7.99
CA LEU A 133 4.69 -2.31 -7.16
C LEU A 133 5.11 -3.59 -7.89
N GLU A 134 5.62 -4.56 -7.15
CA GLU A 134 5.96 -5.88 -7.67
C GLU A 134 5.55 -6.94 -6.66
N PHE A 135 4.78 -7.93 -7.11
CA PHE A 135 4.29 -9.03 -6.28
C PHE A 135 4.57 -10.37 -6.96
N GLU A 136 4.57 -11.44 -6.18
CA GLU A 136 4.52 -12.79 -6.74
C GLU A 136 3.24 -12.97 -7.57
N ASN A 137 3.37 -13.59 -8.73
CA ASN A 137 2.27 -13.87 -9.63
C ASN A 137 1.48 -15.11 -9.15
N ASN A 138 0.25 -14.90 -8.70
CA ASN A 138 -0.65 -15.95 -8.20
C ASN A 138 -2.12 -15.60 -8.51
N GLU A 139 -3.04 -16.47 -8.10
CA GLU A 139 -4.48 -16.31 -8.38
C GLU A 139 -5.11 -15.03 -7.77
N PHE A 140 -4.48 -14.43 -6.76
CA PHE A 140 -4.99 -13.23 -6.08
C PHE A 140 -4.39 -11.95 -6.67
N THR A 141 -3.08 -11.94 -6.90
CA THR A 141 -2.38 -10.78 -7.47
C THR A 141 -2.78 -10.52 -8.93
N THR A 142 -3.21 -11.56 -9.66
CA THR A 142 -3.76 -11.45 -11.02
C THR A 142 -5.16 -10.88 -11.09
N LYS A 143 -5.96 -11.01 -10.01
CA LYS A 143 -7.29 -10.40 -9.92
C LYS A 143 -7.24 -8.91 -9.61
N LEU A 144 -6.18 -8.45 -8.95
CA LEU A 144 -6.03 -7.07 -8.49
C LEU A 144 -6.09 -6.08 -9.66
N ASN A 145 -7.05 -5.15 -9.62
CA ASN A 145 -7.22 -4.13 -10.63
C ASN A 145 -7.07 -2.73 -10.01
N LEU A 146 -6.02 -2.03 -10.45
CA LEU A 146 -5.65 -0.69 -9.99
C LEU A 146 -5.95 0.41 -11.03
N ASP A 147 -6.64 0.09 -12.13
CA ASP A 147 -6.83 0.98 -13.28
C ASP A 147 -7.51 2.30 -12.92
N ASN A 148 -8.44 2.27 -11.96
CA ASN A 148 -9.30 3.40 -11.62
C ASN A 148 -8.82 4.18 -10.39
N VAL A 149 -7.80 3.68 -9.68
CA VAL A 149 -7.44 4.19 -8.35
C VAL A 149 -6.90 5.60 -8.40
N ILE A 150 -6.04 5.88 -9.37
CA ILE A 150 -5.56 7.23 -9.65
C ILE A 150 -6.35 7.75 -10.85
N PRO A 151 -7.26 8.72 -10.66
CA PRO A 151 -8.02 9.30 -11.77
C PRO A 151 -7.10 9.78 -12.88
N ASN A 152 -7.44 9.44 -14.13
CA ASN A 152 -6.68 9.77 -15.34
C ASN A 152 -5.27 9.15 -15.44
N TYR A 153 -4.92 8.21 -14.57
CA TYR A 153 -3.62 7.56 -14.63
C TYR A 153 -3.69 6.07 -14.30
N LYS A 154 -3.74 5.25 -15.35
CA LYS A 154 -3.67 3.79 -15.25
C LYS A 154 -2.22 3.30 -15.12
N PRO A 155 -1.91 2.33 -14.24
CA PRO A 155 -0.59 1.72 -14.20
C PRO A 155 -0.34 0.82 -15.42
N ALA A 156 0.91 0.75 -15.85
CA ALA A 156 1.35 -0.30 -16.76
C ALA A 156 1.49 -1.62 -15.99
N VAL A 157 0.75 -2.65 -16.41
CA VAL A 157 0.79 -3.98 -15.81
C VAL A 157 1.65 -4.91 -16.65
N SER A 158 2.57 -5.64 -16.02
CA SER A 158 3.42 -6.61 -16.74
C SER A 158 3.64 -7.89 -15.95
N LEU A 159 3.65 -9.02 -16.65
CA LEU A 159 3.94 -10.35 -16.10
C LEU A 159 5.37 -10.75 -16.45
N ARG A 160 6.17 -11.08 -15.44
CA ARG A 160 7.56 -11.50 -15.59
C ARG A 160 7.69 -13.00 -15.31
N LYS A 161 7.67 -13.80 -16.37
CA LYS A 161 7.79 -15.26 -16.27
C LYS A 161 9.09 -15.71 -15.57
N SER A 162 10.19 -15.00 -15.78
CA SER A 162 11.50 -15.35 -15.20
C SER A 162 11.54 -15.25 -13.67
N HIS A 163 10.73 -14.38 -13.07
CA HIS A 163 10.69 -14.13 -11.64
C HIS A 163 9.39 -14.54 -10.98
N ASN A 164 8.49 -15.18 -11.75
CA ASN A 164 7.10 -15.43 -11.37
C ASN A 164 6.46 -14.20 -10.68
N SER A 165 6.58 -13.03 -11.29
CA SER A 165 6.10 -11.77 -10.70
C SER A 165 5.14 -11.01 -11.61
N ILE A 166 4.28 -10.20 -10.97
CA ILE A 166 3.40 -9.22 -11.62
C ILE A 166 3.78 -7.83 -11.10
N THR A 167 3.90 -6.87 -12.02
CA THR A 167 4.29 -5.49 -11.68
C THR A 167 3.22 -4.50 -12.08
N TYR A 168 3.00 -3.47 -11.25
CA TYR A 168 2.16 -2.32 -11.55
C TYR A 168 3.04 -1.07 -11.53
N LYS A 169 3.12 -0.34 -12.65
CA LYS A 169 4.07 0.77 -12.81
C LYS A 169 3.39 2.07 -13.25
N TYR A 170 3.50 3.09 -12.42
CA TYR A 170 3.16 4.47 -12.73
C TYR A 170 4.43 5.18 -13.18
N GLN A 171 4.75 5.09 -14.47
CA GLN A 171 6.03 5.52 -15.06
C GLN A 171 5.91 6.53 -16.22
N ASN A 172 4.78 7.20 -16.37
CA ASN A 172 4.55 8.22 -17.40
C ASN A 172 4.77 9.63 -16.86
N VAL A 173 5.51 10.46 -17.59
CA VAL A 173 5.77 11.87 -17.24
C VAL A 173 4.45 12.65 -17.05
N LYS A 174 3.51 12.52 -17.99
CA LYS A 174 2.20 13.18 -17.92
C LYS A 174 1.38 12.75 -16.70
N GLY A 175 1.62 11.53 -16.20
CA GLY A 175 0.90 10.99 -15.06
C GLY A 175 1.47 11.42 -13.71
N MET A 176 2.67 12.01 -13.65
CA MET A 176 3.31 12.37 -12.38
C MET A 176 2.45 13.34 -11.56
N VAL A 177 1.73 14.28 -12.20
CA VAL A 177 0.84 15.20 -11.50
C VAL A 177 -0.31 14.47 -10.80
N PHE A 178 -0.96 13.50 -11.46
CA PHE A 178 -2.01 12.70 -10.86
C PHE A 178 -1.49 11.79 -9.74
N LEU A 179 -0.25 11.29 -9.88
CA LEU A 179 0.42 10.54 -8.83
C LEU A 179 0.65 11.41 -7.58
N TYR A 180 1.12 12.64 -7.77
CA TYR A 180 1.29 13.61 -6.70
C TYR A 180 -0.05 13.91 -6.01
N GLU A 181 -1.09 14.26 -6.77
CA GLU A 181 -2.42 14.59 -6.24
C GLU A 181 -3.02 13.43 -5.43
N TYR A 182 -2.93 12.20 -5.94
CA TYR A 182 -3.41 11.02 -5.23
C TYR A 182 -2.73 10.86 -3.86
N PHE A 183 -1.41 10.96 -3.79
CA PHE A 183 -0.68 10.78 -2.52
C PHE A 183 -0.72 12.01 -1.61
N MET A 184 -1.04 13.20 -2.13
CA MET A 184 -1.37 14.33 -1.25
C MET A 184 -2.71 14.10 -0.53
N LYS A 185 -3.66 13.42 -1.19
CA LYS A 185 -4.93 13.01 -0.58
C LYS A 185 -4.78 11.78 0.32
N ASN A 186 -4.03 10.78 -0.15
CA ASN A 186 -3.77 9.51 0.53
C ASN A 186 -2.30 9.45 0.94
N ARG A 187 -1.96 10.18 2.00
CA ARG A 187 -0.57 10.32 2.47
C ARG A 187 0.04 8.95 2.81
N LEU A 188 1.21 8.70 2.26
CA LEU A 188 2.09 7.60 2.67
C LEU A 188 2.62 7.83 4.09
N TYR A 189 2.59 6.78 4.91
CA TYR A 189 3.16 6.76 6.25
C TYR A 189 4.69 6.79 6.24
N SER A 190 5.32 6.18 5.23
CA SER A 190 6.76 6.27 5.08
C SER A 190 7.15 7.69 4.67
N ASP A 191 7.70 8.47 5.61
CA ASP A 191 8.12 9.85 5.36
C ASP A 191 9.12 9.95 4.20
N PHE A 192 10.00 8.95 4.04
CA PHE A 192 10.94 8.89 2.91
C PHE A 192 10.23 8.71 1.57
N LYS A 193 9.24 7.81 1.48
CA LYS A 193 8.46 7.62 0.26
C LYS A 193 7.60 8.84 -0.03
N PHE A 194 6.93 9.38 0.99
CA PHE A 194 6.15 10.61 0.87
C PHE A 194 7.01 11.80 0.42
N TYR A 195 8.21 11.96 0.96
CA TYR A 195 9.15 13.01 0.55
C TYR A 195 9.50 12.92 -0.95
N ARG A 196 9.73 11.71 -1.48
CA ARG A 196 9.98 11.53 -2.91
C ARG A 196 8.77 11.88 -3.77
N ILE A 197 7.56 11.62 -3.29
CA ILE A 197 6.34 12.06 -3.96
C ILE A 197 6.20 13.58 -3.90
N SER A 198 6.42 14.20 -2.74
CA SER A 198 6.23 15.66 -2.59
C SER A 198 7.16 16.47 -3.50
N LYS A 199 8.33 15.89 -3.83
CA LYS A 199 9.28 16.40 -4.82
C LYS A 199 8.74 16.48 -6.26
N ILE A 200 7.68 15.75 -6.61
CA ILE A 200 7.15 15.70 -7.99
C ILE A 200 6.78 17.09 -8.52
N LYS A 201 6.14 17.93 -7.69
CA LYS A 201 5.69 19.26 -8.13
C LYS A 201 6.86 20.12 -8.59
N LYS A 202 7.90 20.25 -7.74
CA LYS A 202 9.14 20.97 -8.08
C LYS A 202 9.87 20.31 -9.25
N PHE A 203 9.89 18.98 -9.30
CA PHE A 203 10.54 18.26 -10.39
C PHE A 203 9.95 18.60 -11.76
N ILE A 204 8.63 18.70 -11.86
CA ILE A 204 7.94 19.04 -13.12
C ILE A 204 8.39 20.40 -13.66
N GLU A 205 8.65 21.36 -12.78
CA GLU A 205 9.10 22.71 -13.15
C GLU A 205 10.53 22.71 -13.70
N ILE A 206 11.42 21.91 -13.10
CA ILE A 206 12.86 21.98 -13.42
C ILE A 206 13.34 20.86 -14.36
N ARG A 207 12.51 19.85 -14.67
CA ARG A 207 12.93 18.68 -15.46
C ARG A 207 13.38 19.04 -16.88
N GLU A 208 12.92 20.16 -17.42
CA GLU A 208 13.32 20.64 -18.74
C GLU A 208 14.79 21.06 -18.79
N PHE A 209 15.34 21.50 -17.65
CA PHE A 209 16.73 21.93 -17.53
C PHE A 209 17.76 20.79 -17.66
N LYS A 210 17.33 19.53 -17.76
CA LYS A 210 18.20 18.35 -17.91
C LYS A 210 19.22 18.49 -19.05
N ASN A 211 18.82 19.15 -20.15
CA ASN A 211 19.61 19.27 -21.36
C ASN A 211 20.31 20.63 -21.52
N GLU A 212 20.20 21.50 -20.52
CA GLU A 212 20.88 22.80 -20.53
C GLU A 212 22.41 22.63 -20.41
N PRO A 213 23.20 23.63 -20.84
CA PRO A 213 24.66 23.57 -20.71
C PRO A 213 25.09 23.30 -19.27
N LYS A 214 26.10 22.46 -19.05
CA LYS A 214 26.50 22.03 -17.70
C LYS A 214 26.89 23.18 -16.75
N GLU A 215 27.35 24.30 -17.31
CA GLU A 215 27.74 25.49 -16.55
C GLU A 215 26.60 26.51 -16.36
N SER A 216 25.42 26.24 -16.94
CA SER A 216 24.24 27.07 -16.76
C SER A 216 23.69 26.96 -15.34
N LEU A 217 23.01 28.01 -14.90
CA LEU A 217 22.32 28.03 -13.62
C LEU A 217 21.18 26.98 -13.60
N GLU A 218 20.49 26.84 -14.72
CA GLU A 218 19.38 25.92 -14.96
C GLU A 218 19.82 24.46 -14.77
N PHE A 219 20.92 24.07 -15.41
CA PHE A 219 21.48 22.72 -15.25
C PHE A 219 21.92 22.48 -13.80
N LYS A 220 22.49 23.49 -13.14
CA LYS A 220 22.87 23.40 -11.73
C LYS A 220 21.65 23.19 -10.82
N ILE A 221 20.56 23.93 -11.02
CA ILE A 221 19.30 23.76 -10.28
C ILE A 221 18.76 22.33 -10.45
N TYR A 222 18.75 21.82 -11.68
CA TYR A 222 18.33 20.45 -11.95
C TYR A 222 19.26 19.43 -11.28
N SER A 223 20.58 19.57 -11.44
CA SER A 223 21.55 18.65 -10.86
C SER A 223 21.48 18.61 -9.33
N GLU A 224 21.30 19.75 -8.67
CA GLU A 224 21.14 19.82 -7.21
C GLU A 224 19.89 19.06 -6.75
N PHE A 225 18.77 19.22 -7.45
CA PHE A 225 17.54 18.50 -7.11
C PHE A 225 17.69 16.97 -7.25
N ILE A 226 18.46 16.53 -8.24
CA ILE A 226 18.68 15.12 -8.53
C ILE A 226 19.61 14.45 -7.50
N LEU A 227 20.58 15.19 -6.95
CA LEU A 227 21.55 14.69 -5.98
C LEU A 227 21.04 14.69 -4.53
N ASP A 228 19.91 15.35 -4.26
CA ASP A 228 19.22 15.39 -2.96
C ASP A 228 18.33 14.16 -2.70
#